data_AF-Q92264-F1
#
_entry.id   AF-Q92264-F1
#
_cell.length_a   1.000
_cell.length_b   1.000
_cell.length_c   1.000
_cell.angle_alpha   90.00
_cell.angle_beta   90.00
_cell.angle_gamma   90.00
#
_symmetry.space_group_name_H-M   'P 1'
#
loop_
_entity.id
_entity.type
_entity.pdbx_description
1 polymer ?
#
loop_
_entity_poly.entity_id
_entity_poly.type
_entity_poly.pdbx_seq_one_letter_code
_entity_poly.pdbx_strand_id
1 'polypeptide(L)'
;MFNSLAPMRLKKLLKVFCASVVLLAATSVVLFFHFGGQIIIPIPERTVTLSTPPANDTWQFQQFFNGYLDALLENNLSYPIPERWNHEVTNVRFFNRIGELLSESRLQELIHFSPEFIEDTSDKFDNIVEQIPAKWPYENMYRGDGYVIVGGGRHTFLALLNINALRRAGNKLPVEVVLPTYDDYEEDFCENHFPLLNARCVILEERFGDQVYPRLQLGGYQFKIFAIAASSFKNCFLLDSDNIPLRKMDKIFSSELYKNKTMITWPDFWLRSTSPHYYHNITKTPIGDKRVRYFNDFYTNPNEYYYGDEDP
;
A
#
# COMPACT_ATOMS: atom_id res chain seq x y z
N MET A 1 28.27 2.26 -4.31
CA MET A 1 27.57 1.52 -5.39
C MET A 1 26.12 1.17 -4.98
N PHE A 2 25.33 2.11 -4.42
CA PHE A 2 24.04 1.81 -3.77
C PHE A 2 22.87 2.77 -4.13
N ASN A 3 22.95 3.48 -5.27
CA ASN A 3 21.93 4.48 -5.64
C ASN A 3 20.70 3.92 -6.39
N SER A 4 20.70 2.65 -6.83
CA SER A 4 19.67 2.09 -7.72
C SER A 4 18.45 1.44 -7.05
N LEU A 5 18.33 1.45 -5.72
CA LEU A 5 17.30 0.65 -5.01
C LEU A 5 15.92 1.31 -4.91
N ALA A 6 15.82 2.64 -4.83
CA ALA A 6 14.53 3.36 -4.82
C ALA A 6 13.70 3.17 -6.11
N PRO A 7 14.25 3.32 -7.33
CA PRO A 7 13.45 3.21 -8.55
C PRO A 7 12.78 1.84 -8.75
N MET A 8 13.46 0.74 -8.37
CA MET A 8 12.85 -0.59 -8.39
C MET A 8 11.66 -0.74 -7.43
N ARG A 9 11.63 0.02 -6.33
CA ARG A 9 10.58 -0.07 -5.31
C ARG A 9 9.32 0.65 -5.74
N LEU A 10 9.45 1.83 -6.35
CA LEU A 10 8.29 2.53 -6.90
C LEU A 10 7.73 1.79 -8.13
N LYS A 11 8.56 1.19 -9.00
CA LYS A 11 8.04 0.28 -10.05
C LYS A 11 7.35 -0.96 -9.48
N LYS A 12 7.81 -1.54 -8.37
CA LYS A 12 7.08 -2.62 -7.67
C LYS A 12 5.75 -2.14 -7.09
N LEU A 13 5.74 -0.98 -6.41
CA LEU A 13 4.53 -0.40 -5.84
C LEU A 13 3.52 -0.05 -6.93
N LEU A 14 3.95 0.57 -8.04
CA LEU A 14 3.07 0.90 -9.17
C LEU A 14 2.64 -0.34 -9.96
N LYS A 15 3.44 -1.41 -10.03
CA LYS A 15 2.97 -2.72 -10.52
C LYS A 15 1.89 -3.29 -9.62
N VAL A 16 2.09 -3.30 -8.30
CA VAL A 16 1.07 -3.75 -7.33
C VAL A 16 -0.16 -2.85 -7.38
N PHE A 17 0.01 -1.53 -7.53
CA PHE A 17 -1.09 -0.57 -7.62
C PHE A 17 -1.85 -0.70 -8.94
N CYS A 18 -1.17 -0.81 -10.09
CA CYS A 18 -1.79 -1.10 -11.37
C CYS A 18 -2.55 -2.42 -11.31
N ALA A 19 -1.92 -3.49 -10.83
CA ALA A 19 -2.56 -4.78 -10.61
C ALA A 19 -3.78 -4.62 -9.69
N SER A 20 -3.67 -3.88 -8.59
CA SER A 20 -4.78 -3.59 -7.68
C SER A 20 -5.83 -2.66 -8.27
N VAL A 21 -5.55 -1.70 -9.15
CA VAL A 21 -6.55 -0.80 -9.76
C VAL A 21 -7.31 -1.53 -10.86
N VAL A 22 -6.59 -2.22 -11.74
CA VAL A 22 -7.16 -3.12 -12.75
C VAL A 22 -8.01 -4.20 -12.05
N LEU A 23 -7.50 -4.78 -10.96
CA LEU A 23 -8.24 -5.76 -10.16
C LEU A 23 -9.30 -5.13 -9.23
N LEU A 24 -9.27 -3.84 -8.89
CA LEU A 24 -10.32 -3.15 -8.11
C LEU A 24 -11.48 -2.71 -9.01
N ALA A 25 -11.17 -2.27 -10.24
CA ALA A 25 -12.14 -2.02 -11.29
C ALA A 25 -12.83 -3.32 -11.74
N ALA A 26 -12.10 -4.44 -11.73
CA ALA A 26 -12.66 -5.76 -12.04
C ALA A 26 -13.27 -6.48 -10.84
N THR A 27 -12.73 -6.29 -9.63
CA THR A 27 -13.08 -7.06 -8.44
C THR A 27 -13.07 -6.19 -7.20
N SER A 28 -14.19 -6.13 -6.49
CA SER A 28 -14.32 -5.39 -5.22
C SER A 28 -13.61 -6.12 -4.04
N VAL A 29 -12.42 -6.69 -4.27
CA VAL A 29 -11.60 -7.40 -3.28
C VAL A 29 -10.70 -6.41 -2.55
N VAL A 30 -11.07 -6.15 -1.30
CA VAL A 30 -10.35 -5.26 -0.40
C VAL A 30 -9.13 -5.99 0.20
N LEU A 31 -7.97 -5.34 0.22
CA LEU A 31 -6.71 -5.86 0.78
C LEU A 31 -6.20 -4.92 1.89
N PHE A 32 -6.23 -5.36 3.16
CA PHE A 32 -5.54 -4.74 4.29
C PHE A 32 -4.43 -5.65 4.84
N PHE A 33 -3.62 -5.13 5.76
CA PHE A 33 -2.37 -5.77 6.21
C PHE A 33 -1.87 -5.13 7.53
N HIS A 34 -1.81 -5.79 8.73
CA HIS A 34 -1.07 -5.24 9.92
C HIS A 34 -0.72 -6.21 11.15
N PHE A 35 0.60 -6.36 11.49
CA PHE A 35 1.37 -6.46 12.80
C PHE A 35 1.12 -7.53 13.93
N GLY A 36 2.03 -7.84 14.89
CA GLY A 36 3.44 -7.41 15.21
C GLY A 36 4.05 -7.98 16.55
N GLY A 37 5.24 -7.53 17.03
CA GLY A 37 5.97 -8.04 18.26
C GLY A 37 6.97 -7.06 18.97
N GLN A 38 7.57 -7.39 20.16
CA GLN A 38 8.04 -6.41 21.20
C GLN A 38 9.18 -6.81 22.20
N ILE A 39 9.99 -5.86 22.73
CA ILE A 39 10.43 -5.59 24.16
C ILE A 39 11.44 -4.37 24.23
N ILE A 40 11.66 -3.74 25.39
CA ILE A 40 12.09 -2.32 25.60
C ILE A 40 13.44 -2.14 26.38
N ILE A 41 14.33 -1.20 25.96
CA ILE A 41 15.41 -0.52 26.76
C ILE A 41 15.65 0.94 26.22
N PRO A 42 15.99 1.99 27.03
CA PRO A 42 15.90 3.43 26.62
C PRO A 42 17.23 4.21 26.34
N ILE A 43 17.10 5.54 26.03
CA ILE A 43 18.11 6.66 26.00
C ILE A 43 18.93 6.83 24.68
N PRO A 44 19.43 8.03 24.27
CA PRO A 44 18.83 9.38 24.12
C PRO A 44 18.78 9.85 22.64
N GLU A 45 18.38 11.09 22.36
CA GLU A 45 17.98 11.61 21.04
C GLU A 45 19.09 12.11 20.10
N ARG A 46 18.77 12.09 18.79
CA ARG A 46 19.26 13.02 17.77
C ARG A 46 18.11 13.24 16.78
N THR A 47 17.70 14.49 16.63
CA THR A 47 16.68 14.92 15.66
C THR A 47 17.28 15.06 14.27
N VAL A 48 16.50 14.70 13.25
CA VAL A 48 16.76 15.02 11.83
C VAL A 48 15.59 15.88 11.39
N THR A 49 15.86 17.08 10.89
CA THR A 49 14.83 18.02 10.46
C THR A 49 14.24 17.62 9.11
N LEU A 50 12.91 17.71 9.01
CA LEU A 50 12.18 17.60 7.76
C LEU A 50 12.32 18.89 6.96
N SER A 51 12.66 18.79 5.67
CA SER A 51 12.64 19.91 4.72
C SER A 51 11.52 19.73 3.71
N THR A 52 10.82 20.80 3.35
CA THR A 52 9.91 20.80 2.20
C THR A 52 10.66 20.45 0.92
N PRO A 53 10.06 19.65 0.00
CA PRO A 53 10.70 19.33 -1.26
C PRO A 53 10.76 20.58 -2.18
N PRO A 54 11.84 20.77 -2.95
CA PRO A 54 11.95 21.85 -3.95
C PRO A 54 10.81 21.85 -4.96
N ALA A 55 10.42 23.03 -5.45
CA ALA A 55 9.34 23.18 -6.45
C ALA A 55 9.55 22.33 -7.73
N ASN A 56 10.80 22.16 -8.17
CA ASN A 56 11.13 21.32 -9.32
C ASN A 56 10.81 19.83 -9.08
N ASP A 57 10.95 19.33 -7.84
CA ASP A 57 10.63 17.95 -7.49
C ASP A 57 9.10 17.73 -7.59
N THR A 58 8.27 18.72 -7.22
CA THR A 58 6.80 18.65 -7.31
C THR A 58 6.30 18.65 -8.75
N TRP A 59 6.78 19.54 -9.63
CA TRP A 59 6.36 19.52 -11.04
C TRP A 59 6.71 18.19 -11.73
N GLN A 60 7.91 17.66 -11.48
CA GLN A 60 8.35 16.36 -12.01
C GLN A 60 7.45 15.20 -11.53
N PHE A 61 7.02 15.23 -10.27
CA PHE A 61 6.08 14.27 -9.71
C PHE A 61 4.72 14.33 -10.42
N GLN A 62 4.17 15.53 -10.57
CA GLN A 62 2.87 15.75 -11.22
C GLN A 62 2.89 15.34 -12.69
N GLN A 63 3.95 15.66 -13.44
CA GLN A 63 4.11 15.21 -14.83
C GLN A 63 4.16 13.69 -14.97
N PHE A 64 4.91 13.01 -14.08
CA PHE A 64 4.92 11.54 -14.07
C PHE A 64 3.52 10.97 -13.82
N PHE A 65 2.83 11.46 -12.78
CA PHE A 65 1.52 10.92 -12.43
C PHE A 65 0.42 11.28 -13.43
N ASN A 66 0.54 12.42 -14.14
CA ASN A 66 -0.35 12.71 -15.27
C ASN A 66 -0.19 11.65 -16.38
N GLY A 67 1.03 11.40 -16.85
CA GLY A 67 1.28 10.37 -17.87
C GLY A 67 0.91 8.95 -17.43
N TYR A 68 1.09 8.63 -16.13
CA TYR A 68 0.63 7.37 -15.57
C TYR A 68 -0.91 7.26 -15.51
N LEU A 69 -1.63 8.36 -15.30
CA LEU A 69 -3.10 8.37 -15.42
C LEU A 69 -3.59 8.35 -16.87
N ASP A 70 -2.86 8.98 -17.79
CA ASP A 70 -3.15 8.88 -19.22
C ASP A 70 -3.08 7.39 -19.64
N ALA A 71 -1.99 6.71 -19.27
CA ALA A 71 -1.83 5.27 -19.48
C ALA A 71 -2.96 4.41 -18.86
N LEU A 72 -3.41 4.74 -17.64
CA LEU A 72 -4.51 4.02 -16.98
C LEU A 72 -5.86 4.26 -17.67
N LEU A 73 -6.19 5.50 -18.07
CA LEU A 73 -7.46 5.82 -18.72
C LEU A 73 -7.54 5.31 -20.17
N GLU A 74 -6.42 5.30 -20.89
CA GLU A 74 -6.31 4.69 -22.22
C GLU A 74 -6.47 3.17 -22.18
N ASN A 75 -6.12 2.54 -21.05
CA ASN A 75 -6.24 1.10 -20.81
C ASN A 75 -7.45 0.73 -19.92
N ASN A 76 -8.56 1.47 -20.04
CA ASN A 76 -9.86 1.09 -19.44
C ASN A 76 -10.36 -0.25 -20.00
N LEU A 77 -10.92 -1.12 -19.13
CA LEU A 77 -11.39 -2.47 -19.49
C LEU A 77 -12.49 -2.45 -20.58
N SER A 78 -12.38 -3.36 -21.56
CA SER A 78 -13.34 -3.53 -22.67
C SER A 78 -14.51 -4.42 -22.24
N TYR A 79 -14.24 -5.36 -21.33
CA TYR A 79 -15.18 -6.32 -20.78
C TYR A 79 -15.31 -6.12 -19.25
N PRO A 80 -15.69 -4.91 -18.76
CA PRO A 80 -15.86 -4.69 -17.33
C PRO A 80 -16.97 -5.59 -16.76
N ILE A 81 -16.94 -5.85 -15.45
CA ILE A 81 -17.92 -6.69 -14.74
C ILE A 81 -18.94 -5.77 -14.05
N PRO A 82 -20.10 -5.47 -14.65
CA PRO A 82 -20.95 -4.37 -14.19
C PRO A 82 -21.57 -4.62 -12.81
N GLU A 83 -21.78 -5.89 -12.44
CA GLU A 83 -22.32 -6.32 -11.15
C GLU A 83 -21.43 -5.93 -9.96
N ARG A 84 -20.16 -5.56 -10.22
CA ARG A 84 -19.18 -5.15 -9.20
C ARG A 84 -18.95 -3.65 -9.12
N TRP A 85 -19.52 -2.89 -10.06
CA TRP A 85 -19.47 -1.43 -10.08
C TRP A 85 -20.55 -0.80 -9.19
N ASN A 86 -21.68 -1.49 -9.04
CA ASN A 86 -22.70 -1.14 -8.05
C ASN A 86 -22.24 -1.60 -6.66
N HIS A 87 -22.36 -0.73 -5.65
CA HIS A 87 -21.90 -1.01 -4.28
C HIS A 87 -22.69 -2.11 -3.53
N GLU A 88 -23.65 -2.75 -4.18
CA GLU A 88 -24.43 -3.87 -3.63
C GLU A 88 -23.64 -5.19 -3.74
N VAL A 89 -22.62 -5.35 -2.89
CA VAL A 89 -21.91 -6.64 -2.73
C VAL A 89 -22.85 -7.66 -2.07
N THR A 90 -23.67 -8.31 -2.89
CA THR A 90 -24.53 -9.42 -2.45
C THR A 90 -23.69 -10.70 -2.30
N ASN A 91 -24.08 -11.56 -1.34
CA ASN A 91 -23.49 -12.88 -1.11
C ASN A 91 -22.01 -12.90 -0.67
N VAL A 92 -21.62 -12.07 0.30
CA VAL A 92 -20.34 -12.22 1.01
C VAL A 92 -20.27 -13.59 1.68
N ARG A 93 -19.29 -14.41 1.31
CA ARG A 93 -19.02 -15.73 1.92
C ARG A 93 -17.84 -15.61 2.88
N PHE A 94 -18.04 -16.06 4.12
CA PHE A 94 -16.97 -16.14 5.12
C PHE A 94 -16.44 -17.57 5.19
N PHE A 95 -15.15 -17.73 4.95
CA PHE A 95 -14.41 -18.99 5.15
C PHE A 95 -13.60 -18.84 6.43
N ASN A 96 -14.04 -19.52 7.48
CA ASN A 96 -13.47 -19.39 8.83
C ASN A 96 -13.55 -20.69 9.65
N ARG A 97 -14.01 -21.80 9.07
CA ARG A 97 -14.14 -23.07 9.75
C ARG A 97 -12.84 -23.86 9.64
N ILE A 98 -12.48 -24.52 10.73
CA ILE A 98 -11.41 -25.52 10.77
C ILE A 98 -11.78 -26.61 9.74
N GLY A 99 -10.93 -26.79 8.72
CA GLY A 99 -11.18 -27.68 7.57
C GLY A 99 -11.54 -27.00 6.24
N GLU A 100 -11.78 -25.67 6.20
CA GLU A 100 -12.07 -24.97 4.94
C GLU A 100 -10.80 -24.64 4.14
N LEU A 101 -10.50 -25.51 3.17
CA LEU A 101 -9.41 -25.32 2.21
C LEU A 101 -9.78 -24.33 1.10
N LEU A 102 -8.90 -23.34 0.86
CA LEU A 102 -8.91 -22.48 -0.33
C LEU A 102 -7.80 -22.90 -1.31
N SER A 103 -8.02 -24.03 -2.00
CA SER A 103 -7.22 -24.45 -3.17
C SER A 103 -7.46 -23.53 -4.37
N GLU A 104 -6.60 -23.59 -5.39
CA GLU A 104 -6.80 -22.85 -6.64
C GLU A 104 -8.13 -23.22 -7.30
N SER A 105 -8.43 -24.51 -7.36
CA SER A 105 -9.70 -25.04 -7.87
C SER A 105 -10.90 -24.46 -7.10
N ARG A 106 -10.82 -24.40 -5.77
CA ARG A 106 -11.88 -23.84 -4.93
C ARG A 106 -12.03 -22.34 -5.13
N LEU A 107 -10.94 -21.60 -5.30
CA LEU A 107 -10.98 -20.16 -5.55
C LEU A 107 -11.58 -19.82 -6.93
N GLN A 108 -11.32 -20.65 -7.95
CA GLN A 108 -11.95 -20.53 -9.28
C GLN A 108 -13.47 -20.75 -9.24
N GLU A 109 -13.98 -21.63 -8.37
CA GLU A 109 -15.42 -21.82 -8.17
C GLU A 109 -16.14 -20.63 -7.50
N LEU A 110 -15.41 -19.75 -6.80
CA LEU A 110 -16.03 -18.62 -6.08
C LEU A 110 -16.50 -17.51 -7.02
N ILE A 111 -15.73 -17.24 -8.08
CA ILE A 111 -15.97 -16.17 -9.04
C ILE A 111 -15.52 -16.64 -10.41
N HIS A 112 -16.48 -16.90 -11.30
CA HIS A 112 -16.21 -17.17 -12.70
C HIS A 112 -15.89 -15.87 -13.44
N PHE A 113 -14.80 -15.88 -14.19
CA PHE A 113 -14.36 -14.78 -15.06
C PHE A 113 -14.39 -15.27 -16.51
N SER A 114 -14.87 -14.43 -17.45
CA SER A 114 -14.87 -14.85 -18.87
C SER A 114 -13.45 -14.83 -19.45
N PRO A 115 -13.13 -15.67 -20.45
CA PRO A 115 -11.83 -15.65 -21.10
C PRO A 115 -11.47 -14.27 -21.66
N GLU A 116 -12.44 -13.58 -22.27
CA GLU A 116 -12.28 -12.25 -22.87
C GLU A 116 -11.94 -11.19 -21.81
N PHE A 117 -12.57 -11.26 -20.63
CA PHE A 117 -12.19 -10.42 -19.50
C PHE A 117 -10.75 -10.72 -19.04
N ILE A 118 -10.35 -11.98 -18.93
CA ILE A 118 -9.00 -12.35 -18.46
C ILE A 118 -7.92 -11.87 -19.44
N GLU A 119 -8.16 -12.06 -20.74
CA GLU A 119 -7.26 -11.63 -21.83
C GLU A 119 -7.14 -10.09 -21.89
N ASP A 120 -8.27 -9.37 -21.96
CA ASP A 120 -8.30 -7.90 -21.95
C ASP A 120 -7.62 -7.30 -20.70
N THR A 121 -7.82 -7.94 -19.54
CA THR A 121 -7.20 -7.54 -18.27
C THR A 121 -5.68 -7.81 -18.26
N SER A 122 -5.22 -8.93 -18.83
CA SER A 122 -3.80 -9.24 -19.02
C SER A 122 -3.13 -8.19 -19.90
N ASP A 123 -3.69 -7.94 -21.08
CA ASP A 123 -3.06 -7.09 -22.08
C ASP A 123 -2.98 -5.64 -21.62
N LYS A 124 -4.03 -5.15 -20.94
CA LYS A 124 -4.04 -3.81 -20.34
C LYS A 124 -3.08 -3.70 -19.18
N PHE A 125 -2.99 -4.72 -18.32
CA PHE A 125 -1.99 -4.75 -17.25
C PHE A 125 -0.58 -4.66 -17.82
N ASP A 126 -0.24 -5.44 -18.85
CA ASP A 126 1.07 -5.39 -19.49
C ASP A 126 1.33 -4.02 -20.14
N ASN A 127 0.39 -3.47 -20.91
CA ASN A 127 0.49 -2.13 -21.52
C ASN A 127 0.80 -1.03 -20.50
N ILE A 128 0.13 -1.02 -19.34
CA ILE A 128 0.38 -0.05 -18.27
C ILE A 128 1.77 -0.29 -17.64
N VAL A 129 2.13 -1.55 -17.42
CA VAL A 129 3.38 -1.95 -16.73
C VAL A 129 4.64 -1.73 -17.57
N GLU A 130 4.52 -1.79 -18.89
CA GLU A 130 5.57 -1.42 -19.84
C GLU A 130 5.83 0.08 -19.82
N GLN A 131 4.77 0.90 -19.72
CA GLN A 131 4.88 2.36 -19.61
C GLN A 131 5.50 2.84 -18.28
N ILE A 132 5.41 2.06 -17.19
CA ILE A 132 6.12 2.41 -15.94
C ILE A 132 7.64 2.34 -16.18
N PRO A 133 8.40 3.44 -16.02
CA PRO A 133 9.81 3.47 -16.38
C PRO A 133 10.64 2.51 -15.50
N ALA A 134 11.54 1.75 -16.12
CA ALA A 134 12.39 0.77 -15.42
C ALA A 134 13.32 1.40 -14.36
N LYS A 135 13.65 2.69 -14.54
CA LYS A 135 14.28 3.53 -13.53
C LYS A 135 13.46 4.81 -13.38
N TRP A 136 13.18 5.19 -12.13
CA TRP A 136 12.62 6.50 -11.81
C TRP A 136 13.51 7.61 -12.39
N PRO A 137 12.96 8.56 -13.18
CA PRO A 137 13.78 9.53 -13.90
C PRO A 137 14.32 10.67 -13.03
N TYR A 138 13.88 10.81 -11.78
CA TYR A 138 14.17 11.96 -10.91
C TYR A 138 14.96 11.55 -9.66
N GLU A 139 16.30 11.65 -9.70
CA GLU A 139 17.19 11.03 -8.70
C GLU A 139 17.08 11.56 -7.25
N ASN A 140 16.35 12.66 -7.00
CA ASN A 140 16.29 13.32 -5.69
C ASN A 140 14.89 13.45 -5.07
N MET A 141 13.84 12.98 -5.75
CA MET A 141 12.44 13.16 -5.34
C MET A 141 12.11 12.54 -3.96
N TYR A 142 12.71 11.39 -3.64
CA TYR A 142 12.47 10.65 -2.40
C TYR A 142 13.76 10.53 -1.57
N ARG A 143 13.72 10.94 -0.30
CA ARG A 143 14.88 11.03 0.61
C ARG A 143 14.54 10.51 2.00
N GLY A 144 15.51 9.91 2.68
CA GLY A 144 15.37 9.46 4.07
C GLY A 144 14.34 8.36 4.33
N ASP A 145 14.12 8.12 5.62
CA ASP A 145 13.31 7.04 6.18
C ASP A 145 12.21 7.66 7.06
N GLY A 146 10.97 7.19 6.97
CA GLY A 146 9.86 7.81 7.70
C GLY A 146 8.57 6.98 7.74
N TYR A 147 7.65 7.39 8.60
CA TYR A 147 6.31 6.84 8.70
C TYR A 147 5.32 7.69 7.90
N VAL A 148 4.33 7.06 7.30
CA VAL A 148 3.24 7.69 6.56
C VAL A 148 1.94 7.25 7.21
N ILE A 149 1.07 8.19 7.57
CA ILE A 149 -0.26 7.91 8.15
C ILE A 149 -1.30 8.69 7.34
N VAL A 150 -2.39 8.05 6.93
CA VAL A 150 -3.51 8.76 6.31
C VAL A 150 -4.34 9.44 7.41
N GLY A 151 -4.42 10.76 7.35
CA GLY A 151 -5.26 11.60 8.20
C GLY A 151 -6.60 11.96 7.52
N GLY A 152 -7.19 13.08 7.90
CA GLY A 152 -8.45 13.58 7.37
C GLY A 152 -9.65 13.24 8.28
N GLY A 153 -10.47 14.24 8.56
CA GLY A 153 -11.52 14.21 9.60
C GLY A 153 -11.07 13.48 10.88
N ARG A 154 -11.85 12.48 11.31
CA ARG A 154 -11.53 11.66 12.51
C ARG A 154 -10.15 10.98 12.46
N HIS A 155 -9.59 10.75 11.28
CA HIS A 155 -8.30 10.07 11.12
C HIS A 155 -7.11 10.98 11.45
N THR A 156 -7.26 12.31 11.43
CA THR A 156 -6.24 13.25 11.94
C THR A 156 -6.01 13.06 13.44
N PHE A 157 -7.08 12.95 14.23
CA PHE A 157 -6.99 12.65 15.67
C PHE A 157 -6.36 11.27 15.94
N LEU A 158 -6.76 10.25 15.17
CA LEU A 158 -6.16 8.92 15.27
C LEU A 158 -4.66 8.93 14.90
N ALA A 159 -4.25 9.71 13.89
CA ALA A 159 -2.85 9.93 13.55
C ALA A 159 -2.08 10.57 14.73
N LEU A 160 -2.65 11.55 15.44
CA LEU A 160 -2.04 12.11 16.65
C LEU A 160 -1.81 11.04 17.73
N LEU A 161 -2.79 10.15 17.97
CA LEU A 161 -2.62 9.04 18.93
C LEU A 161 -1.50 8.08 18.50
N ASN A 162 -1.45 7.73 17.22
CA ASN A 162 -0.40 6.87 16.66
C ASN A 162 0.99 7.50 16.74
N ILE A 163 1.12 8.80 16.46
CA ILE A 163 2.39 9.50 16.57
C ILE A 163 2.84 9.56 18.03
N ASN A 164 1.94 9.84 18.97
CA ASN A 164 2.25 9.78 20.40
C ASN A 164 2.70 8.37 20.83
N ALA A 165 2.06 7.31 20.32
CA ALA A 165 2.48 5.93 20.55
C ALA A 165 3.86 5.62 19.93
N LEU A 166 4.15 6.10 18.70
CA LEU A 166 5.47 6.00 18.07
C LEU A 166 6.54 6.63 18.97
N ARG A 167 6.33 7.87 19.44
CA ARG A 167 7.29 8.58 20.32
C ARG A 167 7.45 7.89 21.67
N ARG A 168 6.36 7.45 22.31
CA ARG A 168 6.40 6.64 23.54
C ARG A 168 7.17 5.32 23.38
N ALA A 169 7.04 4.66 22.24
CA ALA A 169 7.81 3.47 21.89
C ALA A 169 9.27 3.78 21.47
N GLY A 170 9.70 5.04 21.57
CA GLY A 170 11.07 5.49 21.30
C GLY A 170 11.43 5.60 19.82
N ASN A 171 10.45 5.68 18.93
CA ASN A 171 10.66 5.88 17.49
C ASN A 171 11.00 7.34 17.20
N LYS A 172 12.06 7.58 16.42
CA LYS A 172 12.58 8.93 16.13
C LYS A 172 12.40 9.37 14.69
N LEU A 173 12.10 8.43 13.78
CA LEU A 173 11.93 8.76 12.37
C LEU A 173 10.76 9.76 12.19
N PRO A 174 10.87 10.67 11.22
CA PRO A 174 9.81 11.62 10.90
C PRO A 174 8.51 10.92 10.49
N VAL A 175 7.40 11.64 10.64
CA VAL A 175 6.07 11.18 10.19
C VAL A 175 5.50 12.19 9.20
N GLU A 176 4.90 11.71 8.12
CA GLU A 176 4.04 12.50 7.24
C GLU A 176 2.59 12.08 7.45
N VAL A 177 1.77 13.00 7.95
CA VAL A 177 0.32 12.85 8.05
C VAL A 177 -0.26 13.32 6.74
N VAL A 178 -0.72 12.37 5.94
CA VAL A 178 -1.17 12.61 4.58
C VAL A 178 -2.68 12.84 4.58
N LEU A 179 -3.07 14.06 4.20
CA LEU A 179 -4.44 14.54 4.18
C LEU A 179 -4.99 14.46 2.75
N PRO A 180 -6.22 13.98 2.52
CA PRO A 180 -6.84 13.97 1.18
C PRO A 180 -6.90 15.37 0.52
N THR A 181 -7.65 16.30 1.10
CA THR A 181 -7.89 17.64 0.52
C THR A 181 -7.43 18.76 1.43
N TYR A 182 -7.51 20.01 0.95
CA TYR A 182 -7.36 21.18 1.82
C TYR A 182 -8.44 21.29 2.91
N ASP A 183 -9.64 20.73 2.71
CA ASP A 183 -10.70 20.74 3.73
C ASP A 183 -10.37 19.84 4.95
N ASP A 184 -9.48 18.86 4.77
CA ASP A 184 -8.94 18.00 5.83
C ASP A 184 -7.79 18.67 6.62
N TYR A 185 -7.35 19.86 6.22
CA TYR A 185 -6.26 20.60 6.88
C TYR A 185 -6.76 21.33 8.12
N GLU A 186 -6.25 20.91 9.27
CA GLU A 186 -6.51 21.52 10.58
C GLU A 186 -5.23 22.22 11.06
N GLU A 187 -5.18 23.56 11.00
CA GLU A 187 -4.01 24.38 11.33
C GLU A 187 -3.41 24.02 12.70
N ASP A 188 -4.25 23.83 13.72
CA ASP A 188 -3.79 23.48 15.06
C ASP A 188 -3.10 22.10 15.13
N PHE A 189 -3.56 21.12 14.36
CA PHE A 189 -2.87 19.84 14.25
C PHE A 189 -1.58 19.98 13.44
N CYS A 190 -1.65 20.63 12.27
CA CYS A 190 -0.55 20.67 11.30
C CYS A 190 0.62 21.56 11.71
N GLU A 191 0.37 22.70 12.35
CA GLU A 191 1.38 23.71 12.68
C GLU A 191 1.77 23.72 14.16
N ASN A 192 0.83 23.41 15.07
CA ASN A 192 1.12 23.43 16.51
C ASN A 192 1.43 22.04 17.09
N HIS A 193 0.66 20.99 16.76
CA HIS A 193 0.78 19.69 17.44
C HIS A 193 1.76 18.72 16.75
N PHE A 194 1.64 18.50 15.44
CA PHE A 194 2.48 17.55 14.72
C PHE A 194 3.97 17.95 14.66
N PRO A 195 4.37 19.23 14.47
CA PRO A 195 5.79 19.61 14.41
C PRO A 195 6.55 19.32 15.71
N LEU A 196 5.90 19.52 16.87
CA LEU A 196 6.45 19.14 18.19
C LEU A 196 6.75 17.63 18.32
N LEU A 197 6.08 16.82 17.52
CA LEU A 197 6.23 15.37 17.48
C LEU A 197 7.09 14.89 16.28
N ASN A 198 7.90 15.76 15.67
CA ASN A 198 8.65 15.46 14.44
C ASN A 198 7.73 14.84 13.35
N ALA A 199 6.59 15.47 13.14
CA ALA A 199 5.59 15.11 12.15
C ALA A 199 5.16 16.36 11.38
N ARG A 200 4.66 16.19 10.15
CA ARG A 200 4.12 17.29 9.33
C ARG A 200 2.93 16.82 8.51
N CYS A 201 2.04 17.74 8.15
CA CYS A 201 1.00 17.48 7.18
C CYS A 201 1.55 17.45 5.74
N VAL A 202 0.90 16.67 4.88
CA VAL A 202 1.14 16.59 3.43
C VAL A 202 -0.22 16.44 2.75
N ILE A 203 -0.61 17.40 1.92
CA ILE A 203 -1.94 17.41 1.28
C ILE A 203 -1.84 16.68 -0.08
N LEU A 204 -2.65 15.65 -0.31
CA LEU A 204 -2.62 14.89 -1.57
C LEU A 204 -3.01 15.76 -2.76
N GLU A 205 -4.03 16.59 -2.58
CA GLU A 205 -4.48 17.58 -3.56
C GLU A 205 -3.34 18.50 -4.03
N GLU A 206 -2.55 19.07 -3.11
CA GLU A 206 -1.36 19.87 -3.45
C GLU A 206 -0.30 19.04 -4.20
N ARG A 207 0.00 17.83 -3.72
CA ARG A 207 1.10 17.01 -4.24
C ARG A 207 0.82 16.48 -5.64
N PHE A 208 -0.41 16.05 -5.91
CA PHE A 208 -0.84 15.62 -7.24
C PHE A 208 -1.25 16.80 -8.14
N GLY A 209 -1.73 17.90 -7.57
CA GLY A 209 -2.11 19.12 -8.27
C GLY A 209 -3.41 19.00 -9.08
N ASP A 210 -3.96 20.16 -9.44
CA ASP A 210 -5.31 20.34 -10.00
C ASP A 210 -5.58 19.55 -11.30
N GLN A 211 -4.53 19.17 -12.04
CA GLN A 211 -4.67 18.35 -13.26
C GLN A 211 -4.81 16.86 -12.96
N VAL A 212 -4.09 16.35 -11.96
CA VAL A 212 -4.00 14.91 -11.67
C VAL A 212 -5.00 14.52 -10.60
N TYR A 213 -5.07 15.28 -9.49
CA TYR A 213 -5.84 14.88 -8.32
C TYR A 213 -7.34 14.66 -8.59
N PRO A 214 -8.07 15.55 -9.32
CA PRO A 214 -9.49 15.32 -9.62
C PRO A 214 -9.74 14.10 -10.50
N ARG A 215 -8.77 13.72 -11.36
CA ARG A 215 -8.85 12.54 -12.22
C ARG A 215 -8.73 11.22 -11.44
N LEU A 216 -8.14 11.26 -10.23
CA LEU A 216 -7.93 10.07 -9.40
C LEU A 216 -9.21 9.53 -8.76
N GLN A 217 -10.22 10.39 -8.52
CA GLN A 217 -11.51 10.04 -7.89
C GLN A 217 -11.37 9.17 -6.63
N LEU A 218 -10.41 9.51 -5.75
CA LEU A 218 -10.03 8.68 -4.62
C LEU A 218 -11.12 8.59 -3.55
N GLY A 219 -11.40 7.36 -3.11
CA GLY A 219 -12.31 7.07 -2.01
C GLY A 219 -11.66 6.17 -0.94
N GLY A 220 -11.87 6.54 0.33
CA GLY A 220 -11.59 5.71 1.50
C GLY A 220 -10.20 5.07 1.49
N TYR A 221 -10.15 3.76 1.27
CA TYR A 221 -8.91 2.98 1.41
C TYR A 221 -7.88 3.20 0.31
N GLN A 222 -8.29 3.74 -0.85
CA GLN A 222 -7.37 4.02 -1.96
C GLN A 222 -6.29 5.04 -1.56
N PHE A 223 -6.62 5.99 -0.68
CA PHE A 223 -5.69 7.00 -0.15
C PHE A 223 -4.41 6.41 0.43
N LYS A 224 -4.42 5.17 0.94
CA LYS A 224 -3.24 4.49 1.51
C LYS A 224 -2.06 4.39 0.54
N ILE A 225 -2.33 4.05 -0.73
CA ILE A 225 -1.28 3.87 -1.74
C ILE A 225 -0.82 5.22 -2.30
N PHE A 226 -1.75 6.16 -2.47
CA PHE A 226 -1.43 7.53 -2.88
C PHE A 226 -0.67 8.31 -1.80
N ALA A 227 -0.90 8.02 -0.53
CA ALA A 227 -0.11 8.56 0.58
C ALA A 227 1.33 8.07 0.58
N ILE A 228 1.57 6.79 0.28
CA ILE A 228 2.93 6.29 0.04
C ILE A 228 3.58 7.04 -1.13
N ALA A 229 2.88 7.17 -2.25
CA ALA A 229 3.40 7.85 -3.44
C ALA A 229 3.70 9.34 -3.21
N ALA A 230 2.80 10.08 -2.57
CA ALA A 230 2.97 11.51 -2.31
C ALA A 230 4.00 11.83 -1.21
N SER A 231 4.34 10.85 -0.37
CA SER A 231 5.32 11.03 0.71
C SER A 231 6.70 11.44 0.18
N SER A 232 7.49 12.15 1.00
CA SER A 232 8.87 12.50 0.61
C SER A 232 9.89 11.38 0.87
N PHE A 233 9.47 10.27 1.48
CA PHE A 233 10.38 9.26 1.99
C PHE A 233 10.88 8.27 0.95
N LYS A 234 12.19 8.02 0.95
CA LYS A 234 12.82 6.95 0.15
C LYS A 234 12.47 5.56 0.69
N ASN A 235 12.35 5.47 2.01
CA ASN A 235 11.92 4.29 2.74
C ASN A 235 10.72 4.69 3.62
N CYS A 236 9.51 4.47 3.13
CA CYS A 236 8.28 4.73 3.86
C CYS A 236 7.80 3.48 4.61
N PHE A 237 7.17 3.69 5.76
CA PHE A 237 6.34 2.72 6.46
C PHE A 237 4.94 3.31 6.51
N LEU A 238 3.98 2.72 5.79
CA LEU A 238 2.58 3.07 5.94
C LEU A 238 2.05 2.46 7.25
N LEU A 239 1.59 3.31 8.16
CA LEU A 239 0.94 2.95 9.42
C LEU A 239 -0.52 3.36 9.31
N ASP A 240 -1.44 2.41 9.38
CA ASP A 240 -2.87 2.70 9.35
C ASP A 240 -3.28 3.48 10.61
N SER A 241 -4.16 4.47 10.47
CA SER A 241 -4.47 5.41 11.57
C SER A 241 -5.15 4.73 12.77
N ASP A 242 -5.81 3.59 12.58
CA ASP A 242 -6.40 2.77 13.64
C ASP A 242 -5.45 1.70 14.22
N ASN A 243 -4.15 1.72 13.88
CA ASN A 243 -3.18 0.74 14.37
C ASN A 243 -2.10 1.36 15.26
N ILE A 244 -2.17 1.05 16.56
CA ILE A 244 -1.31 1.68 17.58
C ILE A 244 0.03 0.93 17.73
N PRO A 245 1.18 1.55 17.43
CA PRO A 245 2.48 0.91 17.56
C PRO A 245 2.95 0.87 19.02
N LEU A 246 2.97 -0.33 19.61
CA LEU A 246 3.40 -0.56 20.99
C LEU A 246 4.94 -0.68 21.15
N ARG A 247 5.67 -0.48 20.04
CA ARG A 247 6.90 -1.21 19.72
C ARG A 247 7.87 -0.31 18.94
N LYS A 248 9.19 -0.45 19.14
CA LYS A 248 10.18 0.33 18.35
C LYS A 248 10.38 -0.31 16.97
N MET A 249 10.09 0.46 15.93
CA MET A 249 10.05 0.03 14.53
C MET A 249 11.11 0.69 13.64
N ASP A 250 11.76 1.79 14.07
CA ASP A 250 12.79 2.51 13.26
C ASP A 250 13.83 1.59 12.60
N LYS A 251 14.18 0.48 13.26
CA LYS A 251 15.18 -0.49 12.78
C LYS A 251 14.73 -1.28 11.55
N ILE A 252 13.45 -1.26 11.17
CA ILE A 252 12.92 -2.06 10.06
C ILE A 252 13.65 -1.78 8.74
N PHE A 253 13.94 -0.52 8.42
CA PHE A 253 14.66 -0.14 7.20
C PHE A 253 16.14 -0.58 7.20
N SER A 254 16.72 -0.78 8.40
CA SER A 254 18.07 -1.32 8.58
C SER A 254 18.13 -2.86 8.62
N SER A 255 16.98 -3.54 8.74
CA SER A 255 16.90 -5.00 8.86
C SER A 255 17.35 -5.73 7.59
N GLU A 256 17.91 -6.93 7.76
CA GLU A 256 18.26 -7.79 6.62
C GLU A 256 17.02 -8.17 5.80
N LEU A 257 15.88 -8.40 6.46
CA LEU A 257 14.60 -8.68 5.80
C LEU A 257 14.23 -7.55 4.82
N TYR A 258 14.28 -6.29 5.26
CA TYR A 258 13.96 -5.16 4.39
C TYR A 258 15.02 -4.94 3.29
N LYS A 259 16.31 -5.09 3.61
CA LYS A 259 17.41 -5.02 2.62
C LYS A 259 17.23 -6.05 1.51
N ASN A 260 16.87 -7.29 1.87
CA ASN A 260 16.75 -8.42 0.95
C ASN A 260 15.41 -8.41 0.17
N LYS A 261 14.28 -8.09 0.82
CA LYS A 261 12.95 -8.15 0.19
C LYS A 261 12.49 -6.82 -0.42
N THR A 262 13.03 -5.68 0.02
CA THR A 262 12.75 -4.31 -0.45
C THR A 262 11.31 -3.79 -0.25
N MET A 263 10.38 -4.68 0.07
CA MET A 263 8.99 -4.41 0.43
C MET A 263 8.61 -5.42 1.51
N ILE A 264 7.89 -4.99 2.55
CA ILE A 264 7.36 -5.84 3.61
C ILE A 264 5.87 -5.54 3.72
N THR A 265 5.05 -6.59 3.71
CA THR A 265 3.61 -6.53 3.97
C THR A 265 3.29 -7.43 5.16
N TRP A 266 2.24 -7.08 5.89
CA TRP A 266 1.78 -7.84 7.07
C TRP A 266 0.54 -8.62 6.70
N PRO A 267 0.40 -9.92 7.01
CA PRO A 267 -0.83 -10.63 6.68
C PRO A 267 -2.05 -9.95 7.32
N ASP A 268 -3.18 -9.99 6.61
CA ASP A 268 -4.48 -9.58 7.15
C ASP A 268 -5.02 -10.64 8.12
N PHE A 269 -6.12 -10.33 8.80
CA PHE A 269 -6.91 -11.30 9.58
C PHE A 269 -7.82 -12.19 8.72
N TRP A 270 -7.75 -12.08 7.40
CA TRP A 270 -8.57 -12.86 6.45
C TRP A 270 -7.71 -13.82 5.63
N LEU A 271 -8.24 -15.00 5.33
CA LEU A 271 -7.65 -15.91 4.35
C LEU A 271 -7.69 -15.25 2.96
N ARG A 272 -6.65 -15.49 2.15
CA ARG A 272 -6.56 -14.92 0.79
C ARG A 272 -7.62 -15.54 -0.11
N SER A 273 -8.52 -14.71 -0.63
CA SER A 273 -9.57 -15.09 -1.61
C SER A 273 -9.30 -14.59 -3.05
N THR A 274 -8.06 -14.19 -3.34
CA THR A 274 -7.62 -13.73 -4.66
C THR A 274 -7.73 -14.86 -5.70
N SER A 275 -8.41 -14.60 -6.83
CA SER A 275 -8.51 -15.57 -7.93
C SER A 275 -7.14 -15.96 -8.49
N PRO A 276 -6.86 -17.26 -8.75
CA PRO A 276 -5.59 -17.71 -9.35
C PRO A 276 -5.25 -17.04 -10.69
N HIS A 277 -6.27 -16.62 -11.47
CA HIS A 277 -6.08 -15.88 -12.72
C HIS A 277 -5.28 -14.59 -12.54
N TYR A 278 -5.32 -13.97 -11.36
CA TYR A 278 -4.49 -12.81 -11.04
C TYR A 278 -2.99 -13.12 -11.14
N TYR A 279 -2.57 -14.28 -10.64
CA TYR A 279 -1.16 -14.68 -10.63
C TYR A 279 -0.76 -15.29 -11.97
N HIS A 280 -1.52 -16.27 -12.47
CA HIS A 280 -1.16 -17.06 -13.64
C HIS A 280 -1.37 -16.32 -14.96
N ASN A 281 -2.50 -15.63 -15.13
CA ASN A 281 -2.89 -15.02 -16.41
C ASN A 281 -2.58 -13.53 -16.48
N ILE A 282 -2.99 -12.75 -15.46
CA ILE A 282 -2.89 -11.28 -15.50
C ILE A 282 -1.47 -10.83 -15.18
N THR A 283 -0.98 -11.08 -13.96
CA THR A 283 0.34 -10.57 -13.53
C THR A 283 1.52 -11.44 -13.96
N LYS A 284 1.24 -12.66 -14.43
CA LYS A 284 2.22 -13.69 -14.85
C LYS A 284 3.29 -13.89 -13.75
N THR A 285 2.87 -13.82 -12.49
CA THR A 285 3.74 -13.87 -11.31
C THR A 285 4.09 -15.33 -11.01
N PRO A 286 5.37 -15.72 -10.98
CA PRO A 286 5.75 -17.08 -10.61
C PRO A 286 5.35 -17.40 -9.16
N ILE A 287 4.41 -18.33 -9.00
CA ILE A 287 4.16 -19.02 -7.73
C ILE A 287 5.21 -20.13 -7.59
N GLY A 288 5.74 -20.36 -6.39
CA GLY A 288 6.70 -21.42 -6.13
C GLY A 288 6.02 -22.64 -5.51
N ASP A 289 6.57 -23.83 -5.73
CA ASP A 289 5.99 -25.14 -5.34
C ASP A 289 5.84 -25.40 -3.83
N LYS A 290 6.06 -24.39 -2.98
CA LYS A 290 6.05 -24.52 -1.51
C LYS A 290 5.41 -23.29 -0.86
N ARG A 291 4.34 -23.54 -0.09
CA ARG A 291 3.75 -22.58 0.83
C ARG A 291 4.78 -22.14 1.86
N VAL A 292 5.00 -20.82 1.96
CA VAL A 292 5.99 -20.20 2.88
C VAL A 292 5.36 -19.51 4.10
N ARG A 293 4.03 -19.45 4.14
CA ARG A 293 3.20 -18.91 5.23
C ARG A 293 1.76 -19.34 5.02
N TYR A 294 1.04 -19.70 6.08
CA TYR A 294 -0.39 -20.01 6.00
C TYR A 294 -1.22 -18.77 6.30
N PHE A 295 -0.93 -18.12 7.42
CA PHE A 295 -1.69 -16.99 7.94
C PHE A 295 -0.81 -16.16 8.89
N ASN A 296 -1.18 -16.05 10.16
CA ASN A 296 -0.35 -15.49 11.23
C ASN A 296 0.25 -16.62 12.06
N ASP A 297 1.12 -17.41 11.44
CA ASP A 297 1.71 -18.68 11.91
C ASP A 297 2.40 -18.60 13.30
N PHE A 298 2.59 -17.39 13.84
CA PHE A 298 3.09 -17.15 15.20
C PHE A 298 1.99 -17.27 16.28
N TYR A 299 0.74 -16.91 15.95
CA TYR A 299 -0.42 -16.95 16.85
C TYR A 299 -1.43 -18.04 16.49
N THR A 300 -1.51 -18.46 15.22
CA THR A 300 -2.29 -19.63 14.77
C THR A 300 -1.35 -20.80 14.52
N ASN A 301 -1.52 -21.90 15.28
CA ASN A 301 -0.76 -23.14 15.09
C ASN A 301 -1.06 -23.72 13.69
N PRO A 302 -0.09 -23.81 12.76
CA PRO A 302 -0.36 -24.31 11.42
C PRO A 302 -0.93 -25.73 11.41
N ASN A 303 -0.57 -26.56 12.40
CA ASN A 303 -1.04 -27.94 12.51
C ASN A 303 -2.54 -28.08 12.86
N GLU A 304 -3.21 -27.00 13.28
CA GLU A 304 -4.65 -26.98 13.57
C GLU A 304 -5.50 -26.60 12.35
N TYR A 305 -4.86 -26.08 11.28
CA TYR A 305 -5.52 -25.61 10.06
C TYR A 305 -5.01 -26.30 8.79
N TYR A 306 -3.94 -27.10 8.87
CA TYR A 306 -3.32 -27.76 7.72
C TYR A 306 -3.80 -29.20 7.53
N TYR A 307 -4.16 -29.54 6.29
CA TYR A 307 -4.72 -30.85 5.92
C TYR A 307 -3.90 -31.60 4.85
N GLY A 308 -2.65 -31.21 4.60
CA GLY A 308 -1.79 -31.90 3.61
C GLY A 308 -1.96 -31.40 2.18
N ASP A 309 -3.21 -31.28 1.72
CA ASP A 309 -3.61 -31.15 0.32
C ASP A 309 -3.75 -29.70 -0.20
N GLU A 310 -3.07 -28.73 0.41
CA GLU A 310 -3.18 -27.32 0.01
C GLU A 310 -2.20 -26.95 -1.13
N ASP A 311 -2.70 -26.26 -2.16
CA ASP A 311 -1.85 -25.62 -3.18
C ASP A 311 -0.89 -24.58 -2.55
N PRO A 312 0.34 -24.41 -3.06
CA PRO A 312 1.40 -23.67 -2.36
C PRO A 312 1.18 -22.14 -2.21
#